data_AF-A0A645JDJ3-F1
#
_entry.id   AF-A0A645JDJ3-F1
#
_cell.length_a   1.000
_cell.length_b   1.000
_cell.length_c   1.000
_cell.angle_alpha   90.00
_cell.angle_beta   90.00
_cell.angle_gamma   90.00
#
_symmetry.space_group_name_H-M   'P 1'
#
loop_
_entity.id
_entity.type
_entity.pdbx_description
1 polymer ?
#
loop_
_entity_poly.entity_id
_entity_poly.type
_entity_poly.pdbx_seq_one_letter_code
_entity_poly.pdbx_strand_id
1 'polypeptide(L)' 'MAAVQGMDFDRRLKSSPLIEEQYALIRSQVPYLDKDRYLAPDIEIMRLWALETAWPEVLQNILPSTER' A
#
# COMPACT_ATOMS: atom_id res chain seq x y z
N MET A 1 1.57 2.86 4.04
CA MET A 1 0.49 3.56 4.79
C MET A 1 0.39 5.05 4.49
N ALA A 2 1.47 5.83 4.44
CA ALA A 2 1.39 7.29 4.39
C ALA A 2 0.75 7.79 3.08
N ALA A 3 1.10 7.19 1.94
CA ALA A 3 0.45 7.49 0.67
C ALA A 3 -1.05 7.18 0.69
N VAL A 4 -1.44 6.03 1.24
CA VAL A 4 -2.84 5.64 1.45
C VAL A 4 -3.57 6.64 2.36
N GLN A 5 -2.92 7.12 3.43
CA GLN A 5 -3.44 8.19 4.28
C GLN A 5 -3.60 9.51 3.52
N GLY A 6 -2.66 9.86 2.64
CA GLY A 6 -2.77 11.03 1.77
C GLY A 6 -3.93 10.92 0.78
N MET A 7 -4.17 9.74 0.23
CA MET A 7 -5.32 9.49 -0.64
C MET A 7 -6.65 9.73 0.10
N ASP A 8 -6.73 9.42 1.39
CA ASP A 8 -7.95 9.61 2.19
C ASP A 8 -8.38 11.06 2.35
N PHE A 9 -7.46 12.02 2.23
CA PHE A 9 -7.79 13.43 2.34
C PHE A 9 -8.68 13.93 1.18
N ASP A 10 -8.65 13.29 0.00
CA ASP A 10 -9.60 13.57 -1.07
C ASP A 10 -10.01 12.31 -1.84
N ARG A 11 -10.97 11.56 -1.28
CA ARG A 11 -11.50 10.35 -1.91
C ARG A 11 -12.40 10.59 -3.14
N ARG A 12 -12.67 11.85 -3.53
CA ARG A 12 -13.35 12.16 -4.81
C ARG A 12 -12.43 11.89 -5.99
N LEU A 13 -11.13 12.05 -5.77
CA LEU A 13 -10.09 11.63 -6.70
C LEU A 13 -9.83 10.14 -6.53
N LYS A 14 -9.69 9.44 -7.65
CA LYS A 14 -9.36 8.01 -7.70
C LYS A 14 -8.04 7.82 -8.42
N SER A 15 -7.22 6.93 -7.90
CA SER A 15 -5.97 6.54 -8.56
C SER A 15 -6.26 5.52 -9.68
N SER A 16 -5.21 5.00 -10.31
CA SER A 16 -5.34 3.91 -11.26
C SER A 16 -5.84 2.63 -10.56
N PRO A 17 -6.47 1.68 -11.29
CA PRO A 17 -7.04 0.46 -10.70
C PRO A 17 -6.04 -0.32 -9.82
N LEU A 18 -4.81 -0.51 -10.31
CA LEU A 18 -3.76 -1.22 -9.57
C LEU A 18 -3.39 -0.54 -8.23
N ILE A 19 -3.42 0.80 -8.18
CA ILE A 19 -3.14 1.54 -6.94
C ILE A 19 -4.34 1.47 -5.99
N GLU A 20 -5.57 1.50 -6.50
CA GLU A 20 -6.78 1.37 -5.67
C GLU A 20 -6.90 -0.03 -5.04
N GLU A 21 -6.44 -1.08 -5.72
CA GLU A 21 -6.32 -2.43 -5.14
C GLU A 21 -5.35 -2.46 -3.94
N GLN A 22 -4.16 -1.86 -4.10
CA GLN A 22 -3.18 -1.75 -3.00
C GLN A 22 -3.70 -0.86 -1.87
N TYR A 23 -4.41 0.22 -2.19
CA TYR A 23 -5.07 1.05 -1.19
C TYR A 23 -6.07 0.23 -0.36
N ALA A 24 -6.92 -0.57 -1.00
CA ALA A 24 -7.90 -1.42 -0.31
C ALA A 24 -7.22 -2.48 0.58
N LEU A 25 -6.17 -3.12 0.07
CA LEU A 25 -5.38 -4.10 0.82
C LEU A 25 -4.71 -3.47 2.05
N ILE A 26 -4.09 -2.29 1.89
CA ILE A 26 -3.45 -1.60 3.02
C ILE A 26 -4.51 -1.16 4.04
N ARG A 27 -5.70 -0.71 3.61
CA ARG A 27 -6.76 -0.27 4.52
C ARG A 27 -7.46 -1.40 5.27
N SER A 28 -7.43 -2.62 4.75
CA SER A 28 -7.91 -3.80 5.49
C SER A 28 -6.98 -4.20 6.64
N GLN A 29 -5.70 -3.79 6.58
CA GLN A 29 -4.68 -4.13 7.58
C GLN A 29 -4.32 -2.95 8.51
N VAL A 30 -4.29 -1.74 7.96
CA VAL A 30 -3.91 -0.51 8.66
C VAL A 30 -5.09 0.47 8.66
N PRO A 31 -5.72 0.70 9.82
CA PRO A 31 -6.84 1.64 9.94
C PRO A 31 -6.43 3.07 9.56
N TYR A 32 -7.40 3.88 9.13
CA TYR A 32 -7.22 5.32 8.94
C TYR A 32 -6.67 5.96 10.23
N LEU A 33 -5.75 6.91 10.08
CA LEU A 33 -5.20 7.67 11.21
C LEU A 33 -6.03 8.94 11.40
N ASP A 34 -7.04 8.86 12.27
CA ASP A 34 -7.93 9.98 12.63
C ASP A 34 -7.35 10.86 13.74
N LYS A 35 -6.61 10.25 14.65
CA LYS A 35 -5.90 10.89 15.76
C LYS A 35 -4.56 10.21 15.98
N ASP A 36 -3.68 10.90 16.70
CA ASP A 36 -2.40 10.33 17.09
C ASP A 36 -2.60 9.04 17.88
N ARG A 37 -1.86 8.01 17.46
CA ARG A 37 -1.79 6.72 18.13
C ARG A 37 -0.37 6.17 18.06
N TYR A 38 -0.10 5.14 18.85
CA TYR A 38 1.17 4.44 18.78
C TYR A 38 1.30 3.71 17.44
N LEU A 39 2.17 4.20 16.55
CA LEU A 39 2.27 3.74 15.16
C LEU A 39 3.13 2.48 14.96
N ALA A 40 3.89 2.04 15.97
CA ALA A 40 4.79 0.90 15.79
C ALA A 40 4.10 -0.37 15.26
N PRO A 41 2.88 -0.75 15.71
CA PRO A 41 2.17 -1.89 15.14
C PRO A 41 1.82 -1.69 13.66
N ASP A 42 1.36 -0.50 13.30
CA ASP A 42 0.98 -0.19 11.91
C ASP A 42 2.22 -0.19 10.99
N ILE A 43 3.38 0.28 11.50
CA ILE A 43 4.66 0.25 10.78
C ILE A 43 5.13 -1.19 10.58
N GLU A 44 5.01 -2.05 11.59
CA GLU A 44 5.40 -3.46 11.46
C GLU A 44 4.52 -4.21 10.46
N ILE A 45 3.20 -3.99 10.47
CA ILE A 45 2.29 -4.51 9.44
C ILE A 45 2.77 -4.07 8.05
N MET A 46 3.15 -2.80 7.90
CA MET A 46 3.61 -2.28 6.61
C MET A 46 4.98 -2.81 6.19
N ARG A 47 5.86 -3.12 7.15
CA ARG A 47 7.13 -3.78 6.89
C ARG A 47 6.90 -5.19 6.35
N LEU A 48 6.00 -5.95 6.98
CA LEU A 48 5.66 -7.30 6.53
C LEU A 48 5.00 -7.30 5.15
N TRP A 49 4.04 -6.40 4.91
CA TRP A 49 3.42 -6.20 3.59
C TRP A 49 4.46 -5.88 2.50
N ALA A 50 5.43 -5.01 2.79
CA ALA A 50 6.47 -4.65 1.82
C ALA A 50 7.47 -5.78 1.53
N LEU A 51 7.59 -6.76 2.43
CA LEU A 51 8.43 -7.94 2.26
C LEU A 51 7.70 -9.10 1.58
N GLU A 52 6.41 -8.97 1.29
CA GLU A 52 5.72 -9.94 0.44
C GLU A 52 6.41 -10.02 -0.93
N THR A 53 6.54 -11.23 -1.45
CA THR A 53 7.25 -11.49 -2.71
C THR A 53 6.29 -11.69 -3.89
N ALA A 54 4.97 -11.73 -3.63
CA ALA A 54 3.94 -11.96 -4.62
C ALA A 54 3.44 -10.63 -5.22
N TRP A 55 4.30 -9.97 -6.00
CA TRP A 55 3.93 -8.72 -6.68
C TRP A 55 3.20 -8.97 -8.00
N PRO A 56 2.29 -8.07 -8.43
CA PRO A 56 1.62 -8.15 -9.73
C PRO A 56 2.60 -8.32 -10.89
N GLU A 57 2.18 -9.05 -11.93
CA GLU A 57 2.98 -9.32 -13.12
C GLU A 57 3.56 -8.05 -13.77
N VAL A 58 2.78 -6.96 -13.75
CA VAL A 58 3.21 -5.64 -14.25
C VAL A 58 4.50 -5.16 -13.57
N LEU A 59 4.67 -5.39 -12.26
CA LEU A 59 5.90 -5.04 -11.56
C LEU A 59 7.04 -6.01 -11.91
N GLN A 60 6.74 -7.30 -12.09
CA GLN A 60 7.74 -8.28 -12.49
C GLN A 60 8.27 -8.00 -13.91
N ASN A 61 7.46 -7.45 -14.81
CA ASN A 61 7.86 -7.17 -16.19
C ASN A 61 8.74 -5.91 -16.35
N ILE A 62 8.89 -5.08 -15.31
CA ILE A 62 9.71 -3.86 -15.35
C ILE A 62 11.03 -3.98 -14.58
N LEU A 63 11.20 -5.05 -13.79
CA LEU A 63 12.42 -5.24 -12.99
C LEU A 63 13.53 -5.81 -13.89
N PRO A 64 14.73 -5.19 -13.94
CA PRO A 64 15.82 -5.69 -14.78
C PRO A 64 16.29 -7.10 -14.40
N SER A 65 16.07 -7.51 -13.14
CA SER A 65 16.49 -8.82 -12.62
C SER A 65 15.51 -9.96 -12.92
N THR A 66 14.35 -9.67 -13.51
CA THR A 66 13.33 -10.66 -13.88
C THR A 66 13.25 -10.89 -15.39
N GLU A 67 14.03 -10.17 -16.20
CA GLU A 67 14.28 -10.55 -17.60
C GLU A 67 15.00 -11.92 -17.61
N ARG A 68 14.32 -12.94 -18.11
CA ARG A 68 14.91 -14.23 -18.51
C ARG A 68 15.00 -14.29 -20.02
#